data_AF-S6B0G6-F1
#
_entry.id   AF-S6B0G6-F1
#
_cell.length_a   1.000
_cell.length_b   1.000
_cell.length_c   1.000
_cell.angle_alpha   90.00
_cell.angle_beta   90.00
_cell.angle_gamma   90.00
#
_symmetry.space_group_name_H-M   'P 1'
#
loop_
_entity.id
_entity.type
_entity.pdbx_description
1 polymer ?
#
loop_
_entity_poly.entity_id
_entity_poly.type
_entity_poly.pdbx_seq_one_letter_code
_entity_poly.pdbx_strand_id
1 'polypeptide(L)'
;MRPHEILPNIKVELVTNGLRIACVGMLLASFAIPVGVAAEFESSPDLSATPRVDVDKPVELVPLSERDPRIHHLIPFQKLVDATPAGGTLKPKPGTYAGPVLVDKPIVIDGAGKVTIDGGDKGTVFVLKANSSTIRGLHLTGSGSHHDTDDACINVRGNNNYIESLVIDNCLFGIDLKQSSNNVIRNNQIRSKPLELGVRGDGIRLWYSMNNRIEGNRVVDSRDNVAWYSNGNVFYRNYGTRSRYSIHFMFANNNVVDSNNFYDNAVGVYLMYNENTVVRNNIFSHSNGATGMAIGFKEASAVQIENNEIIYCAIGIGSDLSPFQPGTTIQVKGNRFAYNGIAIAFNSDRDGHYFLKNIFEGNLTDVSVGGAGSAKRNVWRGNYWDDYQGFDRNNDGVGDTPYKLHAYADRIWMEVPHARFFKNAPLMEAIDFLERLAPFSDPELILHDDAPMFHLPRKARK
;
A
#
# COMPACT_ATOMS: atom_id res chain seq x y z
N MET A 1 -24.56 11.19 -71.99
CA MET A 1 -23.20 11.52 -71.52
C MET A 1 -22.46 10.21 -71.29
N ARG A 2 -21.40 10.00 -72.06
CA ARG A 2 -20.30 9.03 -71.89
C ARG A 2 -19.27 9.62 -70.88
N PRO A 3 -18.11 9.01 -70.53
CA PRO A 3 -17.75 7.59 -70.25
C PRO A 3 -16.53 7.38 -69.25
N HIS A 4 -16.13 6.09 -69.09
CA HIS A 4 -14.79 5.47 -68.79
C HIS A 4 -14.30 5.38 -67.32
N GLU A 5 -14.03 4.21 -66.71
CA GLU A 5 -13.10 3.06 -66.98
C GLU A 5 -11.60 3.39 -66.94
N ILE A 6 -10.84 2.65 -66.10
CA ILE A 6 -9.58 1.90 -66.39
C ILE A 6 -8.82 1.54 -65.07
N LEU A 7 -8.58 0.23 -64.85
CA LEU A 7 -7.67 -0.43 -63.88
C LEU A 7 -6.18 -0.34 -64.37
N PRO A 8 -5.11 -1.05 -63.88
CA PRO A 8 -4.92 -2.03 -62.78
C PRO A 8 -3.55 -1.97 -62.00
N ASN A 9 -3.45 -2.82 -60.98
CA ASN A 9 -2.31 -3.68 -60.55
C ASN A 9 -0.86 -3.15 -60.46
N ILE A 10 -0.28 -3.26 -59.23
CA ILE A 10 1.02 -3.91 -59.04
C ILE A 10 0.92 -4.88 -57.85
N LYS A 11 1.08 -6.18 -58.13
CA LYS A 11 1.48 -7.22 -57.18
C LYS A 11 3.02 -7.29 -57.18
N VAL A 12 3.65 -7.32 -56.01
CA VAL A 12 4.89 -8.08 -55.79
C VAL A 12 4.71 -8.89 -54.51
N GLU A 13 4.95 -10.19 -54.64
CA GLU A 13 4.74 -11.25 -53.65
C GLU A 13 5.99 -11.47 -52.79
N LEU A 14 5.72 -11.86 -51.53
CA LEU A 14 6.45 -12.83 -50.67
C LEU A 14 7.94 -12.56 -50.35
N VAL A 15 8.26 -12.43 -49.05
CA VAL A 15 8.90 -13.53 -48.27
C VAL A 15 8.60 -13.33 -46.78
N THR A 16 8.16 -14.44 -46.17
CA THR A 16 7.93 -14.71 -44.75
C THR A 16 9.15 -14.47 -43.86
N ASN A 17 8.96 -13.95 -42.64
CA ASN A 17 9.43 -14.61 -41.42
C ASN A 17 8.90 -13.93 -40.15
N GLY A 18 8.42 -14.76 -39.23
CA GLY A 18 7.72 -14.35 -38.03
C GLY A 18 8.63 -13.84 -36.91
N LEU A 19 8.07 -12.91 -36.14
CA LEU A 19 8.32 -12.79 -34.70
C LEU A 19 7.13 -12.00 -34.12
N ARG A 20 6.14 -12.70 -33.54
CA ARG A 20 5.10 -12.06 -32.74
C ARG A 20 5.68 -11.78 -31.36
N ILE A 21 6.20 -10.58 -31.15
CA ILE A 21 6.40 -10.02 -29.82
C ILE A 21 5.07 -9.41 -29.39
N ALA A 22 4.44 -10.00 -28.38
CA ALA A 22 3.26 -9.42 -27.75
C ALA A 22 3.70 -8.21 -26.91
N CYS A 23 3.40 -7.00 -27.39
CA CYS A 23 3.49 -5.79 -26.59
C CYS A 23 2.40 -5.83 -25.50
N VAL A 24 2.82 -5.99 -24.25
CA VAL A 24 1.99 -5.69 -23.08
C VAL A 24 2.00 -4.16 -22.91
N GLY A 25 0.96 -3.52 -23.43
CA GLY A 25 0.72 -2.08 -23.26
C GLY A 25 0.34 -1.78 -21.81
N MET A 26 1.21 -1.05 -21.12
CA MET A 26 0.97 -0.45 -19.82
C MET A 26 0.06 0.78 -20.05
N LEU A 27 -1.23 0.69 -19.72
CA LEU A 27 -2.15 1.82 -19.81
C LEU A 27 -1.89 2.78 -18.63
N LEU A 28 -1.13 3.84 -18.89
CA LEU A 28 -1.20 5.10 -18.15
C LEU A 28 -2.38 5.88 -18.71
N ALA A 29 -3.50 5.93 -17.99
CA ALA A 29 -4.60 6.81 -18.34
C ALA A 29 -4.25 8.25 -17.94
N SER A 30 -3.67 9.01 -18.86
CA SER A 30 -3.60 10.47 -18.79
C SER A 30 -4.89 11.05 -19.35
N PHE A 31 -5.76 11.59 -18.50
CA PHE A 31 -6.81 12.51 -18.94
C PHE A 31 -6.32 13.95 -18.76
N ALA A 32 -6.02 14.60 -19.87
CA ALA A 32 -5.91 16.06 -19.94
C ALA A 32 -7.32 16.62 -20.18
N ILE A 33 -7.80 17.48 -19.28
CA ILE A 33 -9.02 18.28 -19.48
C ILE A 33 -8.56 19.72 -19.78
N PRO A 34 -9.13 20.42 -20.79
CA PRO A 34 -8.74 21.79 -21.10
C PRO A 34 -9.25 22.74 -20.02
N VAL A 35 -8.42 23.71 -19.65
CA VAL A 35 -8.74 24.82 -18.75
C VAL A 35 -9.77 25.73 -19.42
N GLY A 36 -10.93 25.91 -18.79
CA GLY A 36 -11.90 26.92 -19.21
C GLY A 36 -13.23 26.83 -18.45
N VAL A 37 -13.53 27.89 -17.70
CA VAL A 37 -14.78 28.21 -16.97
C VAL A 37 -14.88 27.64 -15.55
N ALA A 38 -14.80 28.54 -14.58
CA ALA A 38 -15.14 28.29 -13.19
C ALA A 38 -16.64 27.98 -13.06
N ALA A 39 -16.96 26.75 -12.67
CA ALA A 39 -18.28 26.37 -12.18
C ALA A 39 -18.18 26.20 -10.66
N GLU A 40 -19.13 26.78 -9.94
CA GLU A 40 -19.29 26.63 -8.49
C GLU A 40 -19.34 25.15 -8.13
N PHE A 41 -18.44 24.71 -7.25
CA PHE A 41 -18.40 23.33 -6.75
C PHE A 41 -19.59 23.10 -5.81
N GLU A 42 -20.68 22.55 -6.34
CA GLU A 42 -21.68 21.87 -5.52
C GLU A 42 -21.03 20.67 -4.81
N SER A 43 -21.42 20.48 -3.55
CA SER A 43 -20.98 19.37 -2.69
C SER A 43 -21.04 18.03 -3.41
N SER A 44 -19.99 17.21 -3.27
CA SER A 44 -19.94 15.86 -3.81
C SER A 44 -21.24 15.08 -3.48
N PRO A 45 -21.89 14.45 -4.47
CA PRO A 45 -23.14 13.74 -4.23
C PRO A 45 -22.90 12.59 -3.25
N ASP A 46 -23.84 12.40 -2.33
CA ASP A 46 -23.85 11.27 -1.41
C ASP A 46 -24.06 9.97 -2.21
N LEU A 47 -22.96 9.28 -2.49
CA LEU A 47 -22.95 7.98 -3.17
C LEU A 47 -23.35 6.82 -2.24
N SER A 48 -23.84 7.09 -1.02
CA SER A 48 -24.37 6.06 -0.11
C SER A 48 -25.45 5.19 -0.75
N ALA A 49 -26.24 5.75 -1.67
CA ALA A 49 -27.43 5.13 -2.26
C ALA A 49 -27.29 4.69 -3.73
N THR A 50 -26.12 4.83 -4.35
CA THR A 50 -25.93 4.33 -5.73
C THR A 50 -25.82 2.80 -5.76
N PRO A 51 -26.46 2.09 -6.71
CA PRO A 51 -26.26 0.65 -6.88
C PRO A 51 -24.79 0.38 -7.24
N ARG A 52 -24.08 -0.34 -6.37
CA ARG A 52 -22.63 -0.55 -6.51
C ARG A 52 -22.37 -1.90 -7.17
N VAL A 53 -21.88 -1.84 -8.41
CA VAL A 53 -21.47 -3.03 -9.17
C VAL A 53 -20.41 -3.79 -8.35
N ASP A 54 -20.58 -5.11 -8.22
CA ASP A 54 -19.76 -6.07 -7.45
C ASP A 54 -19.92 -6.14 -5.92
N VAL A 55 -20.67 -5.24 -5.28
CA VAL A 55 -20.83 -5.25 -3.81
C VAL A 55 -21.66 -6.45 -3.33
N ASP A 56 -22.77 -6.75 -4.01
CA ASP A 56 -23.70 -7.81 -3.62
C ASP A 56 -23.42 -9.15 -4.32
N LYS A 57 -22.31 -9.30 -5.06
CA LYS A 57 -22.03 -10.54 -5.80
C LYS A 57 -21.99 -11.73 -4.82
N PRO A 58 -22.93 -12.69 -4.92
CA PRO A 58 -22.93 -13.84 -4.03
C PRO A 58 -21.67 -14.68 -4.29
N VAL A 59 -21.08 -15.23 -3.22
CA VAL A 59 -20.04 -16.24 -3.38
C VAL A 59 -20.71 -17.55 -3.78
N GLU A 60 -20.45 -17.99 -5.00
CA GLU A 60 -20.86 -19.31 -5.45
C GLU A 60 -19.84 -20.35 -4.97
N LEU A 61 -20.30 -21.31 -4.16
CA LEU A 61 -19.45 -22.38 -3.67
C LEU A 61 -19.39 -23.51 -4.70
N VAL A 62 -18.23 -23.67 -5.32
CA VAL A 62 -17.98 -24.78 -6.24
C VAL A 62 -18.09 -26.12 -5.49
N PRO A 63 -18.95 -27.06 -5.93
CA PRO A 63 -19.14 -28.35 -5.26
C PRO A 63 -17.87 -29.21 -5.21
N LEU A 64 -17.78 -30.10 -4.23
CA LEU A 64 -16.63 -31.01 -4.06
C LEU A 64 -16.34 -31.84 -5.32
N SER A 65 -17.38 -32.32 -6.00
CA SER A 65 -17.27 -33.12 -7.24
C SER A 65 -16.56 -32.39 -8.39
N GLU A 66 -16.53 -31.06 -8.34
CA GLU A 66 -15.94 -30.22 -9.38
C GLU A 66 -14.55 -29.66 -9.03
N ARG A 67 -14.09 -29.91 -7.79
CA ARG A 67 -12.76 -29.54 -7.30
C ARG A 67 -11.74 -30.61 -7.66
N ASP A 68 -10.46 -30.34 -7.43
CA ASP A 68 -9.38 -31.27 -7.74
C ASP A 68 -9.63 -32.68 -7.13
N PRO A 69 -9.48 -33.77 -7.92
CA PRO A 69 -9.68 -35.14 -7.43
C PRO A 69 -8.87 -35.51 -6.18
N ARG A 70 -7.76 -34.82 -5.90
CA ARG A 70 -6.92 -35.06 -4.72
C ARG A 70 -7.69 -34.92 -3.42
N ILE A 71 -8.76 -34.13 -3.36
CA ILE A 71 -9.53 -33.92 -2.12
C ILE A 71 -10.80 -34.80 -2.03
N HIS A 72 -11.18 -35.55 -3.07
CA HIS A 72 -12.45 -36.29 -3.11
C HIS A 72 -12.55 -37.42 -2.08
N HIS A 73 -11.40 -37.95 -1.66
CA HIS A 73 -11.32 -39.01 -0.64
C HIS A 73 -11.37 -38.46 0.81
N LEU A 74 -11.26 -37.14 0.98
CA LEU A 74 -11.28 -36.50 2.29
C LEU A 74 -12.71 -36.36 2.81
N ILE A 75 -12.85 -36.30 4.13
CA ILE A 75 -14.14 -36.04 4.77
C ILE A 75 -14.55 -34.59 4.46
N PRO A 76 -15.76 -34.33 3.91
CA PRO A 76 -16.25 -32.96 3.71
C PRO A 76 -16.42 -32.25 5.05
N PHE A 77 -15.72 -31.13 5.25
CA PHE A 77 -15.76 -30.40 6.52
C PHE A 77 -17.17 -29.84 6.81
N GLN A 78 -17.92 -29.51 5.75
CA GLN A 78 -19.30 -29.01 5.84
C GLN A 78 -20.19 -29.90 6.73
N LYS A 79 -20.05 -31.22 6.66
CA LYS A 79 -20.87 -32.15 7.47
C LYS A 79 -20.69 -31.93 8.97
N LEU A 80 -19.50 -31.53 9.40
CA LEU A 80 -19.21 -31.23 10.80
C LEU A 80 -19.83 -29.89 11.24
N VAL A 81 -19.82 -28.90 10.33
CA VAL A 81 -20.46 -27.60 10.55
C VAL A 81 -21.98 -27.78 10.65
N ASP A 82 -22.58 -28.54 9.75
CA ASP A 82 -24.02 -28.79 9.72
C ASP A 82 -24.49 -29.48 11.01
N ALA A 83 -23.75 -30.49 11.48
CA ALA A 83 -24.06 -31.23 12.70
C ALA A 83 -23.87 -30.42 13.99
N THR A 84 -23.14 -29.30 13.96
CA THR A 84 -22.91 -28.48 15.15
C THR A 84 -24.09 -27.50 15.34
N PRO A 85 -24.77 -27.47 16.50
CA PRO A 85 -25.84 -26.51 16.74
C PRO A 85 -25.37 -25.05 16.65
N ALA A 86 -26.27 -24.12 16.34
CA ALA A 86 -25.97 -22.69 16.42
C ALA A 86 -25.55 -22.29 17.85
N GLY A 87 -24.54 -21.43 17.97
CA GLY A 87 -23.86 -21.10 19.22
C GLY A 87 -22.93 -22.21 19.75
N GLY A 88 -22.90 -23.37 19.10
CA GLY A 88 -22.07 -24.51 19.49
C GLY A 88 -20.59 -24.30 19.21
N THR A 89 -19.78 -25.22 19.74
CA THR A 89 -18.33 -25.28 19.48
C THR A 89 -17.98 -26.58 18.74
N LEU A 90 -17.44 -26.44 17.54
CA LEU A 90 -16.86 -27.52 16.75
C LEU A 90 -15.37 -27.63 17.03
N LYS A 91 -14.96 -28.78 17.56
CA LYS A 91 -13.55 -29.19 17.74
C LYS A 91 -13.27 -30.45 16.91
N PRO A 92 -12.87 -30.32 15.63
CA PRO A 92 -12.59 -31.46 14.78
C PRO A 92 -11.38 -32.26 15.30
N LYS A 93 -11.31 -33.54 14.95
CA LYS A 93 -10.11 -34.34 15.18
C LYS A 93 -8.97 -33.81 14.29
N PRO A 94 -7.69 -33.95 14.68
CA PRO A 94 -6.56 -33.64 13.82
C PRO A 94 -6.68 -34.34 12.46
N GLY A 95 -6.37 -33.63 11.37
CA GLY A 95 -6.43 -34.18 10.02
C GLY A 95 -6.74 -33.16 8.93
N THR A 96 -6.87 -33.68 7.71
CA THR A 96 -7.19 -32.89 6.50
C THR A 96 -8.62 -33.19 6.07
N TYR A 97 -9.35 -32.13 5.71
CA TYR A 97 -10.75 -32.17 5.30
C TYR A 97 -10.93 -31.47 3.96
N ALA A 98 -11.96 -31.88 3.21
CA ALA A 98 -12.33 -31.25 1.97
C ALA A 98 -13.20 -30.01 2.20
N GLY A 99 -12.87 -28.91 1.51
CA GLY A 99 -13.77 -27.80 1.24
C GLY A 99 -14.76 -28.09 0.08
N PRO A 100 -15.69 -27.16 -0.23
CA PRO A 100 -15.86 -25.88 0.42
C PRO A 100 -16.52 -25.98 1.79
N VAL A 101 -16.49 -24.87 2.53
CA VAL A 101 -17.22 -24.70 3.79
C VAL A 101 -18.05 -23.42 3.76
N LEU A 102 -19.31 -23.52 4.15
CA LEU A 102 -20.23 -22.44 4.43
C LEU A 102 -20.58 -22.44 5.92
N VAL A 103 -20.35 -21.31 6.57
CA VAL A 103 -20.81 -21.03 7.93
C VAL A 103 -21.85 -19.92 7.88
N ASP A 104 -23.12 -20.28 8.07
CA ASP A 104 -24.29 -19.40 8.02
C ASP A 104 -25.02 -19.24 9.36
N LYS A 105 -24.57 -19.95 10.39
CA LYS A 105 -25.03 -19.85 11.78
C LYS A 105 -23.89 -19.48 12.73
N PRO A 106 -24.15 -18.73 13.82
CA PRO A 106 -23.14 -18.42 14.82
C PRO A 106 -22.48 -19.71 15.35
N ILE A 107 -21.15 -19.78 15.36
CA ILE A 107 -20.43 -20.99 15.77
C ILE A 107 -18.99 -20.65 16.19
N VAL A 108 -18.42 -21.49 17.05
CA VAL A 108 -16.97 -21.51 17.29
C VAL A 108 -16.38 -22.72 16.59
N ILE A 109 -15.43 -22.51 15.67
CA ILE A 109 -14.65 -23.56 15.04
C ILE A 109 -13.21 -23.42 15.52
N ASP A 110 -12.72 -24.47 16.20
CA ASP A 110 -11.38 -24.51 16.78
C ASP A 110 -10.62 -25.73 16.28
N GLY A 111 -9.68 -25.49 15.36
CA GLY A 111 -8.81 -26.52 14.80
C GLY A 111 -7.60 -26.87 15.66
N ALA A 112 -7.35 -26.16 16.76
CA ALA A 112 -6.20 -26.34 17.66
C ALA A 112 -4.83 -26.39 16.94
N GLY A 113 -4.70 -25.77 15.76
CA GLY A 113 -3.50 -25.78 14.93
C GLY A 113 -3.22 -27.12 14.22
N LYS A 114 -4.20 -28.05 14.20
CA LYS A 114 -4.01 -29.44 13.73
C LYS A 114 -5.00 -29.85 12.64
N VAL A 115 -5.81 -28.92 12.16
CA VAL A 115 -6.86 -29.17 11.17
C VAL A 115 -6.54 -28.39 9.90
N THR A 116 -6.48 -29.09 8.78
CA THR A 116 -6.34 -28.49 7.44
C THR A 116 -7.64 -28.63 6.67
N ILE A 117 -8.06 -27.57 5.98
CA ILE A 117 -9.16 -27.59 5.00
C ILE A 117 -8.55 -27.24 3.63
N ASP A 118 -8.56 -28.22 2.71
CA ASP A 118 -8.08 -28.04 1.34
C ASP A 118 -9.28 -27.82 0.40
N GLY A 119 -9.25 -26.72 -0.35
CA GLY A 119 -10.25 -26.37 -1.34
C GLY A 119 -10.05 -27.03 -2.70
N GLY A 120 -8.97 -27.76 -2.96
CA GLY A 120 -8.76 -28.44 -4.24
C GLY A 120 -8.63 -27.48 -5.42
N ASP A 121 -7.94 -26.35 -5.20
CA ASP A 121 -7.50 -25.35 -6.19
C ASP A 121 -8.60 -24.78 -7.10
N LYS A 122 -9.85 -24.72 -6.61
CA LYS A 122 -10.98 -24.15 -7.35
C LYS A 122 -11.94 -23.41 -6.43
N GLY A 123 -12.31 -22.17 -6.78
CA GLY A 123 -13.25 -21.36 -6.01
C GLY A 123 -12.72 -20.96 -4.63
N THR A 124 -13.60 -20.38 -3.82
CA THR A 124 -13.32 -20.07 -2.41
C THR A 124 -13.37 -21.32 -1.53
N VAL A 125 -12.47 -21.42 -0.55
CA VAL A 125 -12.36 -22.57 0.37
C VAL A 125 -13.37 -22.47 1.51
N PHE A 126 -13.47 -21.30 2.14
CA PHE A 126 -14.28 -21.08 3.33
C PHE A 126 -15.09 -19.78 3.21
N VAL A 127 -16.38 -19.82 3.49
CA VAL A 127 -17.27 -18.66 3.49
C VAL A 127 -17.92 -18.50 4.87
N LEU A 128 -17.64 -17.38 5.53
CA LEU A 128 -18.23 -16.99 6.80
C LEU A 128 -19.33 -15.95 6.59
N LYS A 129 -20.58 -16.39 6.50
CA LYS A 129 -21.77 -15.53 6.45
C LYS A 129 -22.31 -15.18 7.83
N ALA A 130 -22.11 -16.06 8.80
CA ALA A 130 -22.59 -15.85 10.15
C ALA A 130 -21.94 -14.65 10.84
N ASN A 131 -22.73 -13.99 11.70
CA ASN A 131 -22.22 -13.01 12.65
C ASN A 131 -21.75 -13.70 13.93
N SER A 132 -20.99 -12.99 14.76
CA SER A 132 -20.65 -13.39 16.13
C SER A 132 -20.06 -14.81 16.23
N SER A 133 -19.24 -15.17 15.25
CA SER A 133 -18.57 -16.47 15.15
C SER A 133 -17.08 -16.35 15.42
N THR A 134 -16.45 -17.46 15.80
CA THR A 134 -15.01 -17.55 15.98
C THR A 134 -14.46 -18.66 15.10
N ILE A 135 -13.54 -18.32 14.20
CA ILE A 135 -12.80 -19.27 13.36
C ILE A 135 -11.34 -19.20 13.77
N ARG A 136 -10.80 -20.28 14.33
CA ARG A 136 -9.43 -20.27 14.84
C ARG A 136 -8.65 -21.56 14.69
N GLY A 137 -7.33 -21.41 14.59
CA GLY A 137 -6.39 -22.53 14.60
C GLY A 137 -6.58 -23.52 13.45
N LEU A 138 -7.10 -23.05 12.31
CA LEU A 138 -7.21 -23.85 11.08
C LEU A 138 -6.06 -23.50 10.14
N HIS A 139 -5.67 -24.48 9.34
CA HIS A 139 -4.91 -24.27 8.13
C HIS A 139 -5.88 -24.29 6.93
N LEU A 140 -5.98 -23.20 6.18
CA LEU A 140 -6.79 -23.11 4.96
C LEU A 140 -5.85 -23.06 3.76
N THR A 141 -6.11 -23.90 2.75
CA THR A 141 -5.26 -23.96 1.55
C THR A 141 -6.06 -24.33 0.30
N GLY A 142 -5.48 -24.08 -0.87
CA GLY A 142 -6.03 -24.56 -2.14
C GLY A 142 -7.28 -23.82 -2.61
N SER A 143 -7.29 -22.49 -2.56
CA SER A 143 -8.31 -21.71 -3.29
C SER A 143 -8.03 -21.77 -4.80
N GLY A 144 -9.02 -21.39 -5.60
CA GLY A 144 -8.83 -21.18 -7.04
C GLY A 144 -7.93 -19.99 -7.38
N SER A 145 -7.84 -19.68 -8.66
CA SER A 145 -6.91 -18.67 -9.19
C SER A 145 -7.60 -17.57 -10.01
N HIS A 146 -8.93 -17.45 -9.91
CA HIS A 146 -9.67 -16.42 -10.64
C HIS A 146 -9.80 -15.13 -9.82
N HIS A 147 -9.33 -14.03 -10.39
CA HIS A 147 -9.52 -12.69 -9.83
C HIS A 147 -11.00 -12.26 -9.93
N ASP A 148 -11.70 -12.61 -11.00
CA ASP A 148 -13.09 -12.18 -11.25
C ASP A 148 -14.11 -12.75 -10.24
N THR A 149 -13.84 -13.93 -9.69
CA THR A 149 -14.66 -14.58 -8.65
C THR A 149 -14.12 -14.36 -7.25
N ASP A 150 -13.01 -13.63 -7.12
CA ASP A 150 -12.30 -13.39 -5.86
C ASP A 150 -12.01 -14.69 -5.09
N ASP A 151 -11.37 -15.67 -5.75
CA ASP A 151 -11.11 -17.00 -5.16
C ASP A 151 -10.23 -16.91 -3.89
N ALA A 152 -10.86 -16.97 -2.71
CA ALA A 152 -10.19 -16.76 -1.43
C ALA A 152 -10.05 -18.03 -0.59
N CYS A 153 -9.10 -18.01 0.35
CA CYS A 153 -9.07 -19.00 1.43
C CYS A 153 -10.25 -18.80 2.38
N ILE A 154 -10.50 -17.56 2.80
CA ILE A 154 -11.69 -17.22 3.58
C ILE A 154 -12.34 -15.94 3.08
N ASN A 155 -13.61 -16.03 2.71
CA ASN A 155 -14.47 -14.90 2.40
C ASN A 155 -15.40 -14.63 3.59
N VAL A 156 -15.38 -13.40 4.11
CA VAL A 156 -16.11 -12.99 5.32
C VAL A 156 -17.18 -11.98 4.93
N ARG A 157 -18.44 -12.33 5.23
CA ARG A 157 -19.63 -11.52 4.97
C ARG A 157 -20.35 -11.11 6.26
N GLY A 158 -20.21 -11.89 7.33
CA GLY A 158 -20.80 -11.58 8.63
C GLY A 158 -20.00 -10.56 9.43
N ASN A 159 -20.60 -10.03 10.50
CA ASN A 159 -20.06 -8.99 11.37
C ASN A 159 -19.72 -9.53 12.76
N ASN A 160 -18.91 -8.80 13.52
CA ASN A 160 -18.55 -9.13 14.91
C ASN A 160 -17.87 -10.50 15.05
N ASN A 161 -17.12 -10.92 14.02
CA ASN A 161 -16.43 -12.21 14.02
C ASN A 161 -14.99 -12.09 14.51
N TYR A 162 -14.48 -13.21 15.01
CA TYR A 162 -13.09 -13.41 15.37
C TYR A 162 -12.45 -14.41 14.40
N ILE A 163 -11.43 -13.97 13.67
CA ILE A 163 -10.68 -14.78 12.69
C ILE A 163 -9.22 -14.81 13.14
N GLU A 164 -8.83 -15.92 13.76
CA GLU A 164 -7.68 -15.92 14.65
C GLU A 164 -6.72 -17.08 14.45
N SER A 165 -5.42 -16.81 14.46
CA SER A 165 -4.39 -17.87 14.45
C SER A 165 -4.57 -18.86 13.30
N LEU A 166 -5.04 -18.38 12.14
CA LEU A 166 -5.12 -19.17 10.92
C LEU A 166 -3.75 -19.24 10.25
N VAL A 167 -3.47 -20.37 9.62
CA VAL A 167 -2.41 -20.51 8.62
C VAL A 167 -3.11 -20.53 7.25
N ILE A 168 -2.68 -19.67 6.35
CA ILE A 168 -3.27 -19.51 5.02
C ILE A 168 -2.13 -19.52 4.00
N ASP A 169 -2.15 -20.50 3.09
CA ASP A 169 -1.23 -20.58 1.95
C ASP A 169 -1.89 -21.17 0.71
N ASN A 170 -1.20 -21.10 -0.44
CA ASN A 170 -1.72 -21.55 -1.74
C ASN A 170 -3.14 -21.04 -2.04
N CYS A 171 -3.42 -19.80 -1.64
CA CYS A 171 -4.68 -19.12 -1.91
C CYS A 171 -4.42 -17.85 -2.70
N LEU A 172 -5.24 -17.58 -3.72
CA LEU A 172 -5.11 -16.34 -4.48
C LEU A 172 -5.32 -15.16 -3.52
N PHE A 173 -6.50 -15.06 -2.93
CA PHE A 173 -6.77 -14.13 -1.84
C PHE A 173 -6.74 -14.83 -0.48
N GLY A 174 -6.10 -14.22 0.52
CA GLY A 174 -6.01 -14.81 1.86
C GLY A 174 -7.33 -14.68 2.63
N ILE A 175 -7.53 -13.51 3.23
CA ILE A 175 -8.74 -13.13 3.98
C ILE A 175 -9.42 -11.98 3.24
N ASP A 176 -10.62 -12.22 2.74
CA ASP A 176 -11.41 -11.26 1.96
C ASP A 176 -12.69 -10.87 2.70
N LEU A 177 -12.75 -9.64 3.22
CA LEU A 177 -13.92 -9.06 3.89
C LEU A 177 -14.74 -8.28 2.87
N LYS A 178 -16.02 -8.64 2.73
CA LYS A 178 -16.97 -7.95 1.86
C LYS A 178 -18.19 -7.51 2.66
N GLN A 179 -18.31 -6.20 2.85
CA GLN A 179 -19.34 -5.55 3.68
C GLN A 179 -19.39 -6.12 5.11
N SER A 180 -18.21 -6.38 5.67
CA SER A 180 -18.06 -7.09 6.93
C SER A 180 -17.38 -6.16 7.94
N SER A 181 -18.10 -5.84 9.01
CA SER A 181 -17.72 -4.78 9.94
C SER A 181 -17.58 -5.29 11.38
N ASN A 182 -16.80 -4.55 12.18
CA ASN A 182 -16.55 -4.82 13.59
C ASN A 182 -15.91 -6.20 13.86
N ASN A 183 -15.15 -6.73 12.91
CA ASN A 183 -14.44 -8.00 13.06
C ASN A 183 -13.04 -7.79 13.63
N VAL A 184 -12.52 -8.85 14.25
CA VAL A 184 -11.13 -8.94 14.69
C VAL A 184 -10.42 -10.01 13.86
N ILE A 185 -9.45 -9.57 13.06
CA ILE A 185 -8.56 -10.42 12.27
C ILE A 185 -7.22 -10.41 12.96
N ARG A 186 -6.87 -11.48 13.70
CA ARG A 186 -5.67 -11.45 14.53
C ARG A 186 -4.76 -12.67 14.45
N ASN A 187 -3.46 -12.43 14.55
CA ASN A 187 -2.41 -13.45 14.65
C ASN A 187 -2.43 -14.49 13.51
N ASN A 188 -2.93 -14.11 12.32
CA ASN A 188 -2.96 -15.01 11.16
C ASN A 188 -1.63 -14.97 10.41
N GLN A 189 -1.24 -16.10 9.82
CA GLN A 189 -0.11 -16.21 8.91
C GLN A 189 -0.63 -16.42 7.49
N ILE A 190 -0.31 -15.51 6.59
CA ILE A 190 -0.92 -15.46 5.26
C ILE A 190 0.18 -15.39 4.20
N ARG A 191 0.08 -16.27 3.21
CA ARG A 191 0.88 -16.28 2.00
C ARG A 191 -0.02 -16.55 0.79
N SER A 192 0.19 -15.82 -0.31
CA SER A 192 -0.59 -16.05 -1.54
C SER A 192 0.00 -17.21 -2.35
N LYS A 193 -0.59 -17.51 -3.51
CA LYS A 193 -0.03 -18.47 -4.48
C LYS A 193 1.35 -18.01 -4.96
N PRO A 194 2.26 -18.95 -5.34
CA PRO A 194 3.61 -18.65 -5.81
C PRO A 194 3.61 -18.09 -7.24
N LEU A 195 3.03 -16.91 -7.41
CA LEU A 195 2.90 -16.18 -8.66
C LEU A 195 3.78 -14.92 -8.66
N GLU A 196 4.04 -14.38 -9.85
CA GLU A 196 4.68 -13.07 -10.02
C GLU A 196 3.90 -11.96 -9.33
N LEU A 197 4.60 -10.95 -8.82
CA LEU A 197 4.03 -9.94 -7.93
C LEU A 197 2.77 -9.25 -8.48
N GLY A 198 2.75 -8.94 -9.78
CA GLY A 198 1.62 -8.24 -10.42
C GLY A 198 0.33 -9.06 -10.54
N VAL A 199 0.44 -10.38 -10.58
CA VAL A 199 -0.70 -11.31 -10.79
C VAL A 199 -1.03 -12.15 -9.55
N ARG A 200 -0.18 -12.07 -8.52
CA ARG A 200 -0.44 -12.61 -7.20
C ARG A 200 -1.70 -11.98 -6.60
N GLY A 201 -2.37 -12.67 -5.69
CA GLY A 201 -3.54 -12.12 -5.01
C GLY A 201 -3.21 -11.47 -3.66
N ASP A 202 -4.21 -10.80 -3.10
CA ASP A 202 -4.06 -9.97 -1.92
C ASP A 202 -4.08 -10.81 -0.63
N GLY A 203 -3.32 -10.39 0.37
CA GLY A 203 -3.24 -11.06 1.67
C GLY A 203 -4.51 -10.86 2.49
N ILE A 204 -4.78 -9.61 2.85
CA ILE A 204 -5.99 -9.17 3.54
C ILE A 204 -6.67 -8.09 2.71
N ARG A 205 -7.92 -8.31 2.32
CA ARG A 205 -8.72 -7.38 1.53
C ARG A 205 -9.95 -6.97 2.30
N LEU A 206 -10.16 -5.66 2.41
CA LEU A 206 -11.35 -5.04 2.98
C LEU A 206 -12.09 -4.31 1.86
N TRP A 207 -13.33 -4.69 1.63
CA TRP A 207 -14.24 -4.08 0.66
C TRP A 207 -15.50 -3.61 1.40
N TYR A 208 -15.73 -2.29 1.44
CA TYR A 208 -16.84 -1.68 2.21
C TYR A 208 -16.95 -2.17 3.66
N SER A 209 -15.81 -2.41 4.30
CA SER A 209 -15.72 -3.13 5.57
C SER A 209 -15.21 -2.18 6.65
N MET A 210 -16.06 -1.89 7.64
CA MET A 210 -15.87 -0.76 8.55
C MET A 210 -15.46 -1.21 9.95
N ASN A 211 -14.70 -0.38 10.65
CA ASN A 211 -14.43 -0.54 12.09
C ASN A 211 -13.83 -1.91 12.45
N ASN A 212 -13.05 -2.51 11.55
CA ASN A 212 -12.36 -3.76 11.80
C ASN A 212 -11.01 -3.53 12.48
N ARG A 213 -10.57 -4.54 13.23
CA ARG A 213 -9.25 -4.56 13.86
C ARG A 213 -8.39 -5.66 13.24
N ILE A 214 -7.33 -5.24 12.56
CA ILE A 214 -6.36 -6.10 11.87
C ILE A 214 -5.09 -6.07 12.71
N GLU A 215 -4.91 -7.08 13.56
CA GLU A 215 -3.87 -7.07 14.60
C GLU A 215 -2.91 -8.25 14.53
N GLY A 216 -1.59 -8.00 14.60
CA GLY A 216 -0.63 -9.08 14.82
C GLY A 216 -0.52 -10.09 13.67
N ASN A 217 -1.07 -9.77 12.49
CA ASN A 217 -1.03 -10.66 11.34
C ASN A 217 0.33 -10.60 10.65
N ARG A 218 0.74 -11.72 10.08
CA ARG A 218 1.97 -11.87 9.31
C ARG A 218 1.62 -12.18 7.86
N VAL A 219 1.72 -11.17 6.98
CA VAL A 219 1.41 -11.29 5.55
C VAL A 219 2.69 -11.27 4.74
N VAL A 220 2.95 -12.35 4.01
CA VAL A 220 4.23 -12.55 3.32
C VAL A 220 4.03 -13.15 1.95
N ASP A 221 4.77 -12.65 0.97
CA ASP A 221 4.64 -13.08 -0.42
C ASP A 221 3.17 -12.99 -0.88
N SER A 222 2.61 -11.77 -0.83
CA SER A 222 1.26 -11.42 -1.32
C SER A 222 1.37 -10.24 -2.29
N ARG A 223 0.28 -9.87 -2.99
CA ARG A 223 0.26 -8.66 -3.80
C ARG A 223 0.05 -7.45 -2.89
N ASP A 224 -1.15 -7.24 -2.38
CA ASP A 224 -1.46 -6.12 -1.48
C ASP A 224 -2.08 -6.62 -0.17
N ASN A 225 -2.08 -5.77 0.86
CA ASN A 225 -3.23 -5.71 1.76
C ASN A 225 -4.00 -4.44 1.42
N VAL A 226 -5.31 -4.54 1.19
CA VAL A 226 -6.08 -3.44 0.63
C VAL A 226 -7.28 -3.08 1.53
N ALA A 227 -7.53 -1.78 1.64
CA ALA A 227 -8.72 -1.22 2.25
C ALA A 227 -9.41 -0.31 1.22
N TRP A 228 -10.48 -0.84 0.63
CA TRP A 228 -11.31 -0.15 -0.36
C TRP A 228 -12.62 0.27 0.25
N TYR A 229 -12.92 1.58 0.20
CA TYR A 229 -14.15 2.15 0.78
C TYR A 229 -14.37 1.72 2.24
N SER A 230 -13.28 1.55 2.98
CA SER A 230 -13.26 0.85 4.27
C SER A 230 -12.71 1.78 5.34
N ASN A 231 -13.62 2.36 6.13
CA ASN A 231 -13.35 3.43 7.07
C ASN A 231 -13.24 2.93 8.52
N GLY A 232 -12.54 3.68 9.36
CA GLY A 232 -12.51 3.43 10.80
C GLY A 232 -11.74 2.18 11.22
N ASN A 233 -10.93 1.60 10.33
CA ASN A 233 -10.19 0.37 10.60
C ASN A 233 -8.86 0.67 11.31
N VAL A 234 -8.42 -0.29 12.12
CA VAL A 234 -7.16 -0.23 12.85
C VAL A 234 -6.24 -1.35 12.42
N PHE A 235 -5.10 -0.99 11.84
CA PHE A 235 -4.01 -1.89 11.47
C PHE A 235 -2.91 -1.77 12.53
N TYR A 236 -2.80 -2.78 13.39
CA TYR A 236 -1.96 -2.72 14.58
C TYR A 236 -0.97 -3.89 14.67
N ARG A 237 0.32 -3.61 14.87
CA ARG A 237 1.35 -4.66 15.09
C ARG A 237 1.40 -5.75 14.03
N ASN A 238 1.03 -5.45 12.79
CA ASN A 238 1.16 -6.39 11.69
C ASN A 238 2.59 -6.41 11.16
N TYR A 239 2.97 -7.53 10.56
CA TYR A 239 4.22 -7.72 9.84
C TYR A 239 3.91 -7.98 8.37
N GLY A 240 4.47 -7.18 7.47
CA GLY A 240 4.31 -7.31 6.02
C GLY A 240 5.67 -7.38 5.32
N THR A 241 5.88 -8.38 4.46
CA THR A 241 7.11 -8.42 3.65
C THR A 241 6.94 -9.06 2.26
N ARG A 242 7.72 -8.58 1.29
CA ARG A 242 7.74 -9.05 -0.11
C ARG A 242 6.38 -8.98 -0.77
N SER A 243 5.68 -7.88 -0.49
CA SER A 243 4.42 -7.49 -1.10
C SER A 243 4.59 -6.22 -1.94
N ARG A 244 3.63 -5.95 -2.82
CA ARG A 244 3.59 -4.72 -3.60
C ARG A 244 3.22 -3.55 -2.69
N TYR A 245 2.09 -3.64 -2.00
CA TYR A 245 1.71 -2.69 -0.95
C TYR A 245 1.56 -3.42 0.37
N SER A 246 2.21 -2.91 1.43
CA SER A 246 1.98 -3.44 2.77
C SER A 246 0.58 -3.09 3.26
N ILE A 247 0.14 -1.85 2.99
CA ILE A 247 -1.27 -1.45 3.05
C ILE A 247 -1.57 -0.46 1.90
N HIS A 248 -2.62 -0.72 1.15
CA HIS A 248 -3.15 0.11 0.09
C HIS A 248 -4.53 0.63 0.50
N PHE A 249 -4.63 1.93 0.78
CA PHE A 249 -5.91 2.60 1.01
C PHE A 249 -6.39 3.26 -0.27
N MET A 250 -7.65 3.04 -0.60
CA MET A 250 -8.30 3.75 -1.70
C MET A 250 -9.75 4.06 -1.32
N PHE A 251 -10.07 5.36 -1.21
CA PHE A 251 -11.33 5.88 -0.67
C PHE A 251 -11.64 5.43 0.76
N ALA A 252 -10.61 5.35 1.62
CA ALA A 252 -10.70 4.75 2.94
C ALA A 252 -10.22 5.72 4.03
N ASN A 253 -11.18 6.33 4.72
CA ASN A 253 -10.99 7.43 5.66
C ASN A 253 -10.96 6.98 7.12
N ASN A 254 -10.42 7.84 7.99
CA ASN A 254 -10.43 7.65 9.45
C ASN A 254 -9.75 6.34 9.91
N ASN A 255 -8.72 5.90 9.18
CA ASN A 255 -8.00 4.67 9.50
C ASN A 255 -6.77 4.96 10.36
N VAL A 256 -6.33 3.95 11.12
CA VAL A 256 -5.12 4.03 11.95
C VAL A 256 -4.17 2.91 11.58
N VAL A 257 -2.92 3.26 11.27
CA VAL A 257 -1.80 2.35 11.03
C VAL A 257 -0.77 2.57 12.13
N ASP A 258 -0.73 1.67 13.12
CA ASP A 258 0.08 1.86 14.33
C ASP A 258 0.97 0.66 14.63
N SER A 259 2.25 0.93 14.91
CA SER A 259 3.20 -0.07 15.44
C SER A 259 3.43 -1.27 14.52
N ASN A 260 3.30 -1.11 13.20
CA ASN A 260 3.51 -2.16 12.20
C ASN A 260 4.95 -2.19 11.70
N ASN A 261 5.30 -3.32 11.11
CA ASN A 261 6.64 -3.67 10.66
C ASN A 261 6.61 -4.07 9.19
N PHE A 262 7.10 -3.20 8.30
CA PHE A 262 7.02 -3.39 6.85
C PHE A 262 8.42 -3.42 6.23
N TYR A 263 8.78 -4.57 5.65
CA TYR A 263 10.13 -4.85 5.14
C TYR A 263 10.10 -5.38 3.71
N ASP A 264 10.99 -4.93 2.84
CA ASP A 264 11.17 -5.48 1.48
C ASP A 264 9.88 -5.46 0.64
N ASN A 265 9.00 -4.47 0.87
CA ASN A 265 7.79 -4.27 0.07
C ASN A 265 8.06 -3.21 -0.99
N ALA A 266 7.45 -3.30 -2.17
CA ALA A 266 7.60 -2.22 -3.16
C ALA A 266 7.11 -0.87 -2.59
N VAL A 267 6.04 -0.91 -1.80
CA VAL A 267 5.50 0.22 -1.06
C VAL A 267 5.10 -0.20 0.36
N GLY A 268 5.43 0.63 1.34
CA GLY A 268 4.95 0.50 2.71
C GLY A 268 3.44 0.72 2.80
N VAL A 269 3.03 1.98 2.97
CA VAL A 269 1.62 2.40 3.01
C VAL A 269 1.35 3.37 1.88
N TYR A 270 0.27 3.15 1.12
CA TYR A 270 -0.18 4.10 0.10
C TYR A 270 -1.56 4.63 0.45
N LEU A 271 -1.70 5.94 0.43
CA LEU A 271 -2.86 6.72 0.85
C LEU A 271 -3.46 7.42 -0.38
N MET A 272 -4.49 6.80 -0.96
CA MET A 272 -5.11 7.26 -2.20
C MET A 272 -6.57 7.70 -1.95
N TYR A 273 -6.90 8.94 -2.29
CA TYR A 273 -8.23 9.53 -2.09
C TYR A 273 -8.73 9.36 -0.66
N ASN A 274 -7.88 9.64 0.33
CA ASN A 274 -8.18 9.38 1.73
C ASN A 274 -8.11 10.64 2.59
N GLU A 275 -8.81 10.59 3.72
CA GLU A 275 -8.82 11.66 4.72
C GLU A 275 -8.65 11.13 6.15
N ASN A 276 -8.13 11.97 7.04
CA ASN A 276 -8.12 11.76 8.49
C ASN A 276 -7.44 10.44 8.93
N THR A 277 -6.41 10.01 8.20
CA THR A 277 -5.66 8.78 8.52
C THR A 277 -4.47 9.10 9.40
N VAL A 278 -4.17 8.21 10.35
CA VAL A 278 -3.00 8.34 11.24
C VAL A 278 -2.06 7.17 10.97
N VAL A 279 -0.81 7.46 10.61
CA VAL A 279 0.27 6.48 10.42
C VAL A 279 1.36 6.78 11.45
N ARG A 280 1.48 5.95 12.48
CA ARG A 280 2.40 6.22 13.58
C ARG A 280 3.15 5.02 14.15
N ASN A 281 4.33 5.27 14.69
CA ASN A 281 5.17 4.26 15.36
C ASN A 281 5.51 3.04 14.48
N ASN A 282 5.41 3.15 13.15
CA ASN A 282 5.70 2.04 12.25
C ASN A 282 7.17 2.04 11.85
N ILE A 283 7.67 0.86 11.48
CA ILE A 283 8.96 0.70 10.83
C ILE A 283 8.71 0.36 9.36
N PHE A 284 9.27 1.20 8.49
CA PHE A 284 9.34 0.96 7.05
C PHE A 284 10.81 0.78 6.68
N SER A 285 11.12 -0.35 6.05
CA SER A 285 12.49 -0.59 5.62
C SER A 285 12.60 -1.34 4.31
N HIS A 286 13.60 -0.97 3.52
CA HIS A 286 13.90 -1.60 2.23
C HIS A 286 12.73 -1.53 1.23
N SER A 287 11.96 -0.43 1.26
CA SER A 287 10.96 -0.14 0.22
C SER A 287 11.66 0.32 -1.05
N ASN A 288 12.03 -0.64 -1.89
CA ASN A 288 12.89 -0.44 -3.07
C ASN A 288 12.19 -0.84 -4.37
N GLY A 289 12.85 -0.60 -5.51
CA GLY A 289 12.32 -0.85 -6.85
C GLY A 289 11.75 0.41 -7.51
N ALA A 290 11.09 0.25 -8.67
CA ALA A 290 10.67 1.38 -9.52
C ALA A 290 9.69 2.34 -8.81
N THR A 291 8.83 1.82 -7.93
CA THR A 291 7.89 2.60 -7.10
C THR A 291 8.33 2.72 -5.65
N GLY A 292 9.56 2.28 -5.32
CA GLY A 292 10.06 2.05 -3.97
C GLY A 292 9.79 3.22 -3.00
N MET A 293 8.75 3.12 -2.17
CA MET A 293 8.44 4.19 -1.21
C MET A 293 7.91 3.66 0.13
N ALA A 294 8.30 4.28 1.24
CA ALA A 294 7.73 3.89 2.54
C ALA A 294 6.28 4.36 2.68
N ILE A 295 6.00 5.64 2.40
CA ILE A 295 4.66 6.21 2.47
C ILE A 295 4.37 7.01 1.20
N GLY A 296 3.27 6.70 0.52
CA GLY A 296 2.83 7.41 -0.69
C GLY A 296 1.50 8.10 -0.50
N PHE A 297 1.34 9.27 -1.12
CA PHE A 297 0.09 10.02 -1.17
C PHE A 297 -0.36 10.26 -2.60
N LYS A 298 -1.66 10.12 -2.83
CA LYS A 298 -2.36 10.54 -4.05
C LYS A 298 -3.69 11.15 -3.63
N GLU A 299 -3.80 12.46 -3.72
CA GLU A 299 -5.02 13.19 -3.34
C GLU A 299 -5.51 12.86 -1.92
N ALA A 300 -4.58 12.87 -0.97
CA ALA A 300 -4.83 12.61 0.44
C ALA A 300 -4.94 13.91 1.25
N SER A 301 -5.69 13.93 2.34
CA SER A 301 -5.89 15.14 3.17
C SER A 301 -5.97 14.85 4.66
N ALA A 302 -5.67 15.83 5.52
CA ALA A 302 -5.79 15.71 6.98
C ALA A 302 -5.05 14.49 7.57
N VAL A 303 -3.89 14.13 7.02
CA VAL A 303 -3.11 12.95 7.45
C VAL A 303 -2.10 13.32 8.52
N GLN A 304 -1.91 12.43 9.51
CA GLN A 304 -0.88 12.53 10.53
C GLN A 304 0.13 11.39 10.37
N ILE A 305 1.40 11.72 10.16
CA ILE A 305 2.53 10.80 10.06
C ILE A 305 3.44 11.05 11.25
N GLU A 306 3.44 10.16 12.25
CA GLU A 306 4.08 10.43 13.54
C GLU A 306 5.03 9.33 14.02
N ASN A 307 6.24 9.70 14.44
CA ASN A 307 7.18 8.79 15.13
C ASN A 307 7.48 7.48 14.36
N ASN A 308 7.44 7.52 13.03
CA ASN A 308 7.81 6.37 12.20
C ASN A 308 9.33 6.33 11.97
N GLU A 309 9.86 5.13 11.81
CA GLU A 309 11.23 4.87 11.36
C GLU A 309 11.17 4.49 9.88
N ILE A 310 11.76 5.31 9.01
CA ILE A 310 11.75 5.15 7.56
C ILE A 310 13.21 5.03 7.10
N ILE A 311 13.64 3.80 6.82
CA ILE A 311 15.06 3.45 6.72
C ILE A 311 15.37 2.63 5.48
N TYR A 312 16.38 3.02 4.70
CA TYR A 312 16.80 2.28 3.50
C TYR A 312 15.71 2.13 2.43
N CYS A 313 14.81 3.09 2.32
CA CYS A 313 13.80 3.13 1.27
C CYS A 313 14.31 3.97 0.08
N ALA A 314 13.90 3.64 -1.14
CA ALA A 314 14.24 4.46 -2.31
C ALA A 314 13.62 5.86 -2.19
N ILE A 315 12.39 5.95 -1.68
CA ILE A 315 11.72 7.18 -1.28
C ILE A 315 11.13 6.98 0.13
N GLY A 316 11.31 7.94 1.04
CA GLY A 316 10.66 7.92 2.34
C GLY A 316 9.18 8.27 2.22
N ILE A 317 8.88 9.52 1.92
CA ILE A 317 7.53 10.00 1.61
C ILE A 317 7.48 10.48 0.17
N GLY A 318 6.56 9.94 -0.62
CA GLY A 318 6.18 10.48 -1.93
C GLY A 318 4.83 11.19 -1.85
N SER A 319 4.75 12.46 -2.22
CA SER A 319 3.52 13.25 -2.17
C SER A 319 3.11 13.76 -3.55
N ASP A 320 1.92 13.34 -3.99
CA ASP A 320 1.28 13.77 -5.24
C ASP A 320 -0.11 14.36 -4.97
N LEU A 321 -0.35 15.58 -5.47
CA LEU A 321 -1.60 16.33 -5.38
C LEU A 321 -2.24 16.34 -3.97
N SER A 322 -1.41 16.37 -2.93
CA SER A 322 -1.81 16.30 -1.53
C SER A 322 -1.21 17.48 -0.76
N PRO A 323 -1.88 18.09 0.24
CA PRO A 323 -3.28 17.93 0.58
C PRO A 323 -4.21 18.26 -0.59
N PHE A 324 -5.29 17.48 -0.74
CA PHE A 324 -6.25 17.67 -1.82
C PHE A 324 -7.37 18.64 -1.42
N GLN A 325 -7.92 18.44 -0.21
CA GLN A 325 -9.02 19.25 0.30
C GLN A 325 -8.54 20.62 0.77
N PRO A 326 -9.15 21.72 0.30
CA PRO A 326 -8.80 23.07 0.71
C PRO A 326 -8.84 23.26 2.24
N GLY A 327 -7.84 23.95 2.78
CA GLY A 327 -7.76 24.26 4.22
C GLY A 327 -7.34 23.09 5.12
N THR A 328 -7.07 21.91 4.55
CA THR A 328 -6.52 20.77 5.31
C THR A 328 -4.99 20.76 5.28
N THR A 329 -4.39 19.99 6.19
CA THR A 329 -2.92 19.88 6.28
C THR A 329 -2.48 18.42 6.37
N ILE A 330 -1.23 18.15 5.98
CA ILE A 330 -0.54 16.89 6.27
C ILE A 330 0.54 17.18 7.31
N GLN A 331 0.44 16.54 8.47
CA GLN A 331 1.36 16.71 9.59
C GLN A 331 2.37 15.56 9.59
N VAL A 332 3.65 15.87 9.43
CA VAL A 332 4.76 14.91 9.44
C VAL A 332 5.66 15.26 10.62
N LYS A 333 5.50 14.52 11.73
CA LYS A 333 6.09 14.90 13.01
C LYS A 333 6.88 13.80 13.70
N GLY A 334 8.09 14.12 14.17
CA GLY A 334 8.86 13.19 15.01
C GLY A 334 9.35 11.93 14.30
N ASN A 335 9.30 11.88 12.96
CA ASN A 335 9.74 10.72 12.18
C ASN A 335 11.26 10.75 11.99
N ARG A 336 11.84 9.58 11.78
CA ARG A 336 13.25 9.42 11.44
C ARG A 336 13.38 8.90 10.01
N PHE A 337 13.95 9.72 9.14
CA PHE A 337 14.28 9.40 7.75
C PHE A 337 15.78 9.15 7.66
N ALA A 338 16.15 7.88 7.62
CA ALA A 338 17.56 7.47 7.65
C ALA A 338 17.97 6.66 6.43
N TYR A 339 19.08 7.04 5.79
CA TYR A 339 19.69 6.27 4.71
C TYR A 339 18.76 5.98 3.51
N ASN A 340 17.82 6.89 3.25
CA ASN A 340 16.92 6.77 2.11
C ASN A 340 17.57 7.34 0.84
N GLY A 341 17.12 6.88 -0.33
CA GLY A 341 17.49 7.51 -1.60
C GLY A 341 16.99 8.96 -1.65
N ILE A 342 15.70 9.16 -1.37
CA ILE A 342 15.09 10.47 -1.15
C ILE A 342 14.26 10.41 0.13
N ALA A 343 14.45 11.30 1.10
CA ALA A 343 13.58 11.30 2.28
C ALA A 343 12.15 11.77 1.94
N ILE A 344 12.00 12.94 1.30
CA ILE A 344 10.73 13.51 0.87
C ILE A 344 10.77 13.84 -0.63
N ALA A 345 9.85 13.29 -1.41
CA ALA A 345 9.69 13.57 -2.82
C ALA A 345 8.31 14.20 -3.07
N PHE A 346 8.29 15.42 -3.62
CA PHE A 346 7.09 16.08 -4.09
C PHE A 346 6.98 15.94 -5.60
N ASN A 347 5.89 15.33 -6.07
CA ASN A 347 5.57 15.27 -7.50
C ASN A 347 4.83 16.52 -7.97
N SER A 348 4.17 17.22 -7.04
CA SER A 348 3.48 18.50 -7.24
C SER A 348 3.89 19.48 -6.15
N ASP A 349 3.93 20.77 -6.45
CA ASP A 349 4.42 21.83 -5.57
C ASP A 349 3.40 22.31 -4.50
N ARG A 350 2.46 21.45 -4.07
CA ARG A 350 1.39 21.80 -3.11
C ARG A 350 1.94 22.28 -1.75
N ASP A 351 1.22 23.21 -1.15
CA ASP A 351 1.44 23.70 0.23
C ASP A 351 0.70 22.82 1.25
N GLY A 352 0.68 23.22 2.52
CA GLY A 352 -0.11 22.54 3.56
C GLY A 352 0.54 21.30 4.20
N HIS A 353 1.81 21.01 3.89
CA HIS A 353 2.60 20.04 4.66
C HIS A 353 3.36 20.73 5.79
N TYR A 354 3.40 20.06 6.94
CA TYR A 354 4.08 20.52 8.15
C TYR A 354 5.08 19.47 8.59
N PHE A 355 6.36 19.68 8.29
CA PHE A 355 7.48 18.84 8.70
C PHE A 355 8.07 19.37 9.99
N LEU A 356 7.70 18.73 11.10
CA LEU A 356 7.99 19.22 12.44
C LEU A 356 8.81 18.20 13.23
N LYS A 357 9.98 18.59 13.73
CA LYS A 357 10.75 17.73 14.65
C LYS A 357 11.13 16.36 14.09
N ASN A 358 11.31 16.26 12.78
CA ASN A 358 11.81 15.04 12.15
C ASN A 358 13.34 15.00 12.22
N ILE A 359 13.90 13.81 12.04
CA ILE A 359 15.32 13.55 11.95
C ILE A 359 15.62 13.11 10.51
N PHE A 360 16.46 13.86 9.82
CA PHE A 360 17.01 13.54 8.51
C PHE A 360 18.48 13.16 8.68
N GLU A 361 18.86 11.93 8.35
CA GLU A 361 20.25 11.47 8.49
C GLU A 361 20.67 10.50 7.38
N GLY A 362 21.84 10.72 6.81
CA GLY A 362 22.47 9.84 5.82
C GLY A 362 21.63 9.59 4.57
N ASN A 363 20.58 10.38 4.32
CA ASN A 363 19.80 10.28 3.09
C ASN A 363 20.67 10.77 1.92
N LEU A 364 20.52 10.18 0.74
CA LEU A 364 21.21 10.69 -0.43
C LEU A 364 20.66 12.08 -0.78
N THR A 365 19.34 12.27 -0.73
CA THR A 365 18.67 13.57 -0.92
C THR A 365 17.58 13.71 0.15
N ASP A 366 17.58 14.79 0.93
CA ASP A 366 16.51 14.97 1.91
C ASP A 366 15.18 15.36 1.27
N VAL A 367 15.19 16.36 0.38
CA VAL A 367 13.97 16.82 -0.28
C VAL A 367 14.19 17.00 -1.77
N SER A 368 13.27 16.44 -2.56
CA SER A 368 13.21 16.59 -4.01
C SER A 368 11.85 17.10 -4.43
N VAL A 369 11.81 17.98 -5.44
CA VAL A 369 10.57 18.53 -6.02
C VAL A 369 10.61 18.33 -7.53
N GLY A 370 9.54 17.77 -8.09
CA GLY A 370 9.39 17.58 -9.54
C GLY A 370 9.18 18.91 -10.27
N GLY A 371 9.76 19.03 -11.47
CA GLY A 371 9.74 20.29 -12.25
C GLY A 371 10.47 21.43 -11.54
N ALA A 372 10.51 22.64 -12.12
CA ALA A 372 11.16 23.83 -11.53
C ALA A 372 10.44 24.40 -10.28
N GLY A 373 9.83 23.53 -9.46
CA GLY A 373 9.12 23.90 -8.24
C GLY A 373 10.04 23.94 -7.02
N SER A 374 9.47 24.39 -5.90
CA SER A 374 10.14 24.41 -4.59
C SER A 374 9.20 23.89 -3.50
N ALA A 375 9.75 23.52 -2.34
CA ALA A 375 9.00 23.12 -1.16
C ALA A 375 8.86 24.24 -0.11
N LYS A 376 9.17 25.50 -0.49
CA LYS A 376 9.14 26.68 0.39
C LYS A 376 7.76 27.06 0.91
N ARG A 377 6.69 26.62 0.22
CA ARG A 377 5.31 26.86 0.67
C ARG A 377 4.87 25.91 1.80
N ASN A 378 5.68 24.90 2.09
CA ASN A 378 5.46 23.99 3.22
C ASN A 378 6.20 24.50 4.46
N VAL A 379 5.74 24.06 5.63
CA VAL A 379 6.33 24.45 6.90
C VAL A 379 7.40 23.44 7.29
N TRP A 380 8.62 23.92 7.47
CA TRP A 380 9.76 23.16 7.97
C TRP A 380 10.20 23.81 9.27
N ARG A 381 10.09 23.09 10.39
CA ARG A 381 10.48 23.66 11.68
C ARG A 381 10.98 22.63 12.67
N GLY A 382 12.12 22.93 13.28
CA GLY A 382 12.63 22.11 14.38
C GLY A 382 13.10 20.76 13.91
N ASN A 383 13.41 20.57 12.63
CA ASN A 383 13.95 19.30 12.15
C ASN A 383 15.45 19.24 12.43
N TYR A 384 15.97 18.04 12.64
CA TYR A 384 17.40 17.78 12.67
C TYR A 384 17.85 17.40 11.27
N TRP A 385 18.93 18.05 10.83
CA TRP A 385 19.59 17.81 9.54
C TRP A 385 21.04 17.47 9.84
N ASP A 386 21.52 16.32 9.37
CA ASP A 386 22.88 15.84 9.66
C ASP A 386 23.97 16.67 8.97
N ASP A 387 23.62 17.41 7.94
CA ASP A 387 24.48 18.35 7.20
C ASP A 387 24.37 19.80 7.69
N TYR A 388 23.63 20.08 8.79
CA TYR A 388 23.54 21.43 9.34
C TYR A 388 24.88 21.92 9.89
N GLN A 389 25.41 23.00 9.31
CA GLN A 389 26.72 23.59 9.67
C GLN A 389 26.61 24.91 10.45
N GLY A 390 25.45 25.20 11.05
CA GLY A 390 25.25 26.41 11.85
C GLY A 390 25.85 26.32 13.25
N PHE A 391 25.46 27.25 14.12
CA PHE A 391 25.92 27.34 15.50
C PHE A 391 24.73 27.42 16.46
N ASP A 392 24.93 26.99 17.70
CA ASP A 392 24.01 27.19 18.83
C ASP A 392 24.80 27.91 19.94
N ARG A 393 24.87 29.24 19.85
CA ARG A 393 25.69 30.07 20.75
C ARG A 393 25.03 30.29 22.10
N ASN A 394 23.71 30.25 22.17
CA ASN A 394 22.96 30.39 23.42
C ASN A 394 22.71 29.05 24.12
N ASN A 395 23.09 27.92 23.49
CA ASN A 395 23.01 26.56 24.00
C ASN A 395 21.57 26.16 24.39
N ASP A 396 20.60 26.54 23.56
CA ASP A 396 19.18 26.19 23.74
C ASP A 396 18.75 24.94 22.93
N GLY A 397 19.66 24.36 22.15
CA GLY A 397 19.44 23.19 21.30
C GLY A 397 18.85 23.50 19.93
N VAL A 398 18.64 24.78 19.60
CA VAL A 398 18.17 25.28 18.31
C VAL A 398 19.33 26.00 17.61
N GLY A 399 19.44 25.82 16.31
CA GLY A 399 20.44 26.53 15.52
C GLY A 399 20.13 28.02 15.38
N ASP A 400 21.13 28.87 15.63
CA ASP A 400 21.06 30.34 15.51
C ASP A 400 20.86 30.81 14.05
N THR A 401 21.19 29.97 13.07
CA THR A 401 21.04 30.26 11.64
C THR A 401 20.04 29.31 10.98
N PRO A 402 19.16 29.78 10.08
CA PRO A 402 18.28 28.90 9.33
C PRO A 402 19.05 27.83 8.54
N TYR A 403 18.54 26.60 8.53
CA TYR A 403 18.96 25.60 7.54
C TYR A 403 18.35 25.95 6.19
N LYS A 404 19.12 25.84 5.10
CA LYS A 404 18.67 26.12 3.74
C LYS A 404 19.14 25.01 2.82
N LEU A 405 18.20 24.34 2.17
CA LEU A 405 18.50 23.38 1.12
C LEU A 405 18.41 24.07 -0.23
N HIS A 406 19.52 24.05 -0.96
CA HIS A 406 19.62 24.58 -2.31
C HIS A 406 19.72 23.44 -3.33
N ALA A 407 19.07 23.60 -4.48
CA ALA A 407 19.28 22.76 -5.65
C ALA A 407 20.23 23.47 -6.63
N TYR A 408 21.35 22.82 -6.93
CA TYR A 408 22.30 23.28 -7.93
C TYR A 408 21.85 22.86 -9.34
N ALA A 409 22.35 23.55 -10.36
CA ALA A 409 21.74 23.65 -11.69
C ALA A 409 21.65 22.30 -12.44
N ASP A 410 22.58 21.37 -12.21
CA ASP A 410 22.52 20.06 -12.84
C ASP A 410 21.61 19.09 -12.07
N ARG A 411 20.30 19.26 -12.29
CA ARG A 411 19.25 18.31 -11.90
C ARG A 411 19.34 16.95 -12.60
N ILE A 412 20.47 16.56 -13.17
CA ILE A 412 20.62 15.37 -14.02
C ILE A 412 20.09 14.12 -13.29
N TRP A 413 20.31 13.95 -11.98
CA TRP A 413 19.77 12.80 -11.24
C TRP A 413 18.30 12.92 -10.79
N MET A 414 17.74 14.13 -10.76
CA MET A 414 16.32 14.38 -10.53
C MET A 414 15.50 14.18 -11.81
N GLU A 415 16.06 14.59 -12.96
CA GLU A 415 15.44 14.49 -14.29
C GLU A 415 15.75 13.16 -15.00
N VAL A 416 16.91 12.57 -14.74
CA VAL A 416 17.34 11.26 -15.24
C VAL A 416 17.52 10.31 -14.07
N PRO A 417 16.49 9.52 -13.70
CA PRO A 417 16.53 8.61 -12.55
C PRO A 417 17.72 7.64 -12.55
N HIS A 418 18.21 7.23 -13.73
CA HIS A 418 19.38 6.35 -13.87
C HIS A 418 20.70 7.02 -13.49
N ALA A 419 20.80 8.35 -13.59
CA ALA A 419 22.00 9.08 -13.20
C ALA A 419 22.24 9.08 -11.68
N ARG A 420 21.21 8.74 -10.87
CA ARG A 420 21.34 8.56 -9.41
C ARG A 420 22.40 7.52 -9.04
N PHE A 421 22.65 6.53 -9.90
CA PHE A 421 23.70 5.53 -9.68
C PHE A 421 25.08 6.16 -9.51
N PHE A 422 25.35 7.29 -10.17
CA PHE A 422 26.64 7.97 -10.16
C PHE A 422 26.76 9.04 -9.07
N LYS A 423 25.71 9.30 -8.28
CA LYS A 423 25.67 10.46 -7.36
C LYS A 423 26.88 10.53 -6.42
N ASN A 424 27.32 9.38 -5.88
CA ASN A 424 28.45 9.30 -4.96
C ASN A 424 29.77 8.91 -5.67
N ALA A 425 29.82 8.97 -7.00
CA ALA A 425 31.07 8.78 -7.73
C ALA A 425 31.98 9.99 -7.45
N PRO A 426 33.30 9.81 -7.28
CA PRO A 426 34.23 10.91 -7.01
C PRO A 426 34.15 12.06 -8.02
N LEU A 427 33.79 11.77 -9.27
CA LEU A 427 33.57 12.78 -10.31
C LEU A 427 32.33 13.66 -10.02
N MET A 428 31.23 13.06 -9.55
CA MET A 428 30.01 13.83 -9.24
C MET A 428 30.20 14.69 -7.99
N GLU A 429 30.90 14.20 -6.97
CA GLU A 429 31.30 15.00 -5.80
C GLU A 429 32.17 16.19 -6.19
N ALA A 430 33.11 16.01 -7.14
CA ALA A 430 33.92 17.10 -7.65
C ALA A 430 33.10 18.15 -8.43
N ILE A 431 32.08 17.71 -9.19
CA ILE A 431 31.13 18.60 -9.86
C ILE A 431 30.30 19.37 -8.81
N ASP A 432 29.71 18.70 -7.80
CA ASP A 432 28.93 19.36 -6.74
C ASP A 432 29.78 20.40 -5.98
N PHE A 433 31.04 20.07 -5.68
CA PHE A 433 31.98 21.02 -5.06
C PHE A 433 32.25 22.24 -5.95
N LEU A 434 32.49 22.04 -7.25
CA LEU A 434 32.69 23.13 -8.20
C LEU A 434 31.44 24.00 -8.34
N GLU A 435 30.25 23.41 -8.35
CA GLU A 435 28.98 24.14 -8.40
C GLU A 435 28.71 24.94 -7.12
N ARG A 436 29.10 24.43 -5.95
CA ARG A 436 29.06 25.20 -4.69
C ARG A 436 30.04 26.37 -4.68
N LEU A 437 31.20 26.20 -5.30
CA LEU A 437 32.27 27.20 -5.31
C LEU A 437 32.03 28.31 -6.36
N ALA A 438 31.55 27.94 -7.54
CA ALA A 438 31.34 28.83 -8.68
C ALA A 438 30.11 28.38 -9.50
N PRO A 439 28.88 28.58 -8.97
CA PRO A 439 27.67 28.17 -9.66
C PRO A 439 27.51 28.93 -10.99
N PHE A 440 27.23 28.20 -12.09
CA PHE A 440 26.97 28.80 -13.41
C PHE A 440 25.63 29.56 -13.46
N SER A 441 24.73 29.28 -12.51
CA SER A 441 23.47 29.99 -12.24
C SER A 441 23.15 29.94 -10.75
N ASP A 442 22.50 30.96 -10.20
CA ASP A 442 22.13 30.98 -8.78
C ASP A 442 21.34 29.73 -8.38
N PRO A 443 21.76 28.99 -7.33
CA PRO A 443 21.11 27.75 -6.95
C PRO A 443 19.74 28.01 -6.33
N GLU A 444 18.76 27.22 -6.74
CA GLU A 444 17.36 27.45 -6.38
C GLU A 444 17.10 27.00 -4.93
N LEU A 445 16.56 27.89 -4.10
CA LEU A 445 16.19 27.54 -2.73
C LEU A 445 14.97 26.59 -2.73
N ILE A 446 15.17 25.35 -2.28
CA ILE A 446 14.14 24.31 -2.18
C ILE A 446 13.30 24.49 -0.92
N LEU A 447 13.96 24.66 0.23
CA LEU A 447 13.31 24.89 1.52
C LEU A 447 14.24 25.63 2.48
N HIS A 448 13.67 26.16 3.55
CA HIS A 448 14.39 26.65 4.71
C HIS A 448 13.69 26.19 6.00
N ASP A 449 14.46 25.82 7.01
CA ASP A 449 13.99 25.58 8.38
C ASP A 449 14.59 26.69 9.25
N ASP A 450 13.75 27.59 9.76
CA ASP A 450 14.19 28.77 10.51
C ASP A 450 14.65 28.45 11.94
N ALA A 451 14.37 27.25 12.43
CA ALA A 451 14.73 26.83 13.78
C ALA A 451 15.17 25.36 13.80
N PRO A 452 16.25 24.98 13.07
CA PRO A 452 16.69 23.60 12.99
C PRO A 452 17.19 23.13 14.37
N MET A 453 17.02 21.85 14.69
CA MET A 453 17.62 21.29 15.90
C MET A 453 19.13 21.16 15.73
N PHE A 454 19.90 21.67 16.69
CA PHE A 454 21.36 21.64 16.63
C PHE A 454 21.93 20.25 16.96
N HIS A 455 21.28 19.54 17.89
CA HIS A 455 21.72 18.22 18.32
C HIS A 455 20.73 17.13 17.91
N LEU A 456 21.28 15.98 17.50
CA LEU A 456 20.49 14.77 17.29
C LEU A 456 19.77 14.41 18.61
N PRO A 457 18.42 14.31 18.61
CA PRO A 457 17.68 13.96 19.82
C PRO A 457 18.10 12.58 20.31
N ARG A 458 18.56 12.46 21.56
CA ARG A 458 18.81 11.15 22.17
C ARG A 458 17.47 10.40 22.28
N LYS A 459 17.36 9.20 21.69
CA LYS A 459 16.22 8.31 21.94
C LYS A 459 16.09 8.12 23.46
N ALA A 460 14.95 8.48 24.04
CA ALA A 460 14.63 8.09 25.40
C ALA A 460 14.71 6.55 25.45
N ARG A 461 15.60 6.01 26.29
CA ARG A 461 15.64 4.57 26.57
C ARG A 461 14.24 4.17 27.04
N LYS A 462 13.52 3.39 26.23
CA LYS A 462 12.25 2.75 26.62
C LYS A 462 12.52 1.54 27.48
#